data_AF-B7P4D9-F1
#
_entry.id   AF-B7P4D9-F1
#
_cell.length_a   1.000
_cell.length_b   1.000
_cell.length_c   1.000
_cell.angle_alpha   90.00
_cell.angle_beta   90.00
_cell.angle_gamma   90.00
#
_symmetry.space_group_name_H-M   'P 1'
#
loop_
_entity.id
_entity.type
_entity.pdbx_description
1 polymer ?
#
loop_
_entity_poly.entity_id
_entity_poly.type
_entity_poly.pdbx_seq_one_letter_code
_entity_poly.pdbx_strand_id
1 'polypeptide(L)'
;AGIIRNLSPALWRLSHLTCLYLNDNSLSRLPPGIGRLSGLQHLDLSCNKLRSLPAELGDLVLLQQLLLSHNYLRVLPYEIGKLFRLQVLGLKGNPLAPEILNVYSEPNGTSKLLAYLLDNLVGE
;
A
#
# COMPACT_ATOMS: atom_id res chain seq x y z
N ALA A 1 8.47 24.37 0.57
CA ALA A 1 8.29 22.95 0.20
C ALA A 1 6.80 22.70 -0.05
N GLY A 2 6.42 22.30 -1.26
CA GLY A 2 5.02 22.14 -1.64
C GLY A 2 4.44 20.86 -1.04
N ILE A 3 3.38 20.98 -0.24
CA ILE A 3 2.66 19.84 0.31
C ILE A 3 1.67 19.34 -0.77
N ILE A 4 1.93 18.18 -1.37
CA ILE A 4 1.00 17.57 -2.33
C ILE A 4 -0.20 17.02 -1.57
N ARG A 5 -1.41 17.41 -2.00
CA ARG A 5 -2.68 16.92 -1.43
C ARG A 5 -3.44 15.99 -2.38
N ASN A 6 -3.22 16.15 -3.68
CA ASN A 6 -3.90 15.41 -4.73
C ASN A 6 -2.90 15.01 -5.82
N LEU A 7 -3.13 13.86 -6.43
CA LEU A 7 -2.34 13.34 -7.55
C LEU A 7 -3.13 13.53 -8.84
N SER A 8 -2.47 14.04 -9.89
CA SER A 8 -3.07 14.17 -11.21
C SER A 8 -3.34 12.80 -11.82
N PRO A 9 -4.50 12.57 -12.46
CA PRO A 9 -4.78 11.33 -13.19
C PRO A 9 -3.76 11.01 -14.29
N ALA A 10 -3.02 12.01 -14.78
CA ALA A 10 -1.97 11.82 -15.77
C ALA A 10 -0.84 10.91 -15.24
N LEU A 11 -0.60 10.86 -13.93
CA LEU A 11 0.42 10.00 -13.31
C LEU A 11 0.19 8.52 -13.65
N TRP A 12 -1.07 8.11 -13.76
CA TRP A 12 -1.47 6.71 -14.03
C TRP A 12 -1.20 6.26 -15.47
N ARG A 13 -0.73 7.17 -16.35
CA ARG A 13 -0.32 6.86 -17.72
C ARG A 13 1.15 6.48 -17.84
N LEU A 14 1.93 6.62 -16.77
CA LEU A 14 3.36 6.28 -16.75
C LEU A 14 3.56 4.76 -16.60
N SER A 15 3.18 3.98 -17.62
CA SER A 15 3.19 2.51 -17.58
C SER A 15 4.56 1.87 -17.32
N HIS A 16 5.65 2.60 -17.56
CA HIS A 16 7.02 2.15 -17.33
C HIS A 16 7.59 2.60 -15.98
N LEU A 17 6.80 3.24 -15.13
CA LEU A 17 7.27 3.69 -13.82
C LEU A 17 7.55 2.49 -12.92
N THR A 18 8.77 2.41 -12.40
CA THR A 18 9.22 1.33 -11.49
C THR A 18 9.28 1.78 -10.04
N CYS A 19 9.51 3.07 -9.79
CA CYS A 19 9.59 3.65 -8.46
C CYS A 19 8.72 4.91 -8.38
N LEU A 20 7.91 5.01 -7.33
CA LEU A 20 7.07 6.17 -7.04
C LEU A 20 7.23 6.55 -5.56
N TYR A 21 7.91 7.68 -5.33
CA TYR A 21 8.10 8.25 -3.99
C TYR A 21 7.16 9.43 -3.80
N LEU A 22 6.24 9.29 -2.86
CA LEU A 22 5.22 10.27 -2.48
C LEU A 22 5.24 10.54 -0.97
N ASN A 23 6.32 10.15 -0.29
CA ASN A 23 6.49 10.38 1.13
C ASN A 23 6.52 11.87 1.50
N ASP A 24 6.22 12.17 2.77
CA ASP A 24 6.27 13.53 3.35
C ASP A 24 5.34 14.53 2.63
N ASN A 25 4.11 14.10 2.36
CA ASN A 25 3.07 14.90 1.73
C ASN A 25 1.81 15.00 2.62
N SER A 26 0.69 15.46 2.07
CA SER A 26 -0.61 15.45 2.78
C SER A 26 -1.69 14.81 1.93
N LEU A 27 -1.35 13.70 1.28
CA LEU A 27 -2.33 12.87 0.57
C LEU A 27 -3.33 12.31 1.59
N SER A 28 -4.60 12.63 1.41
CA SER A 28 -5.70 12.06 2.22
C SER A 28 -6.25 10.76 1.63
N ARG A 29 -6.01 10.54 0.34
CA ARG A 29 -6.45 9.37 -0.42
C ARG A 29 -5.44 9.03 -1.51
N LEU A 30 -5.33 7.74 -1.83
CA LEU A 30 -4.67 7.24 -3.01
C LEU A 30 -5.74 6.88 -4.05
N PRO A 31 -5.76 7.51 -5.24
CA PRO A 31 -6.75 7.19 -6.27
C PRO A 31 -6.60 5.75 -6.79
N PRO A 32 -7.72 5.09 -7.20
CA PRO A 32 -7.71 3.73 -7.73
C PRO A 32 -6.87 3.57 -9.01
N GLY A 33 -6.63 4.67 -9.73
CA GLY A 33 -5.75 4.69 -10.90
C GLY A 33 -4.32 4.21 -10.64
N ILE A 34 -3.88 4.09 -9.37
CA ILE A 34 -2.59 3.49 -9.01
C ILE A 34 -2.40 2.09 -9.61
N GLY A 35 -3.46 1.27 -9.68
CA GLY A 35 -3.38 -0.10 -10.22
C GLY A 35 -2.95 -0.19 -11.69
N ARG A 36 -2.98 0.93 -12.42
CA ARG A 36 -2.48 1.01 -13.81
C ARG A 36 -0.96 1.01 -13.90
N LEU A 37 -0.24 1.27 -12.81
CA LEU A 37 1.22 1.26 -12.77
C LEU A 37 1.75 -0.17 -12.60
N SER A 38 1.38 -1.08 -13.50
CA SER A 38 1.69 -2.53 -13.39
C SER A 38 3.19 -2.85 -13.35
N GLY A 39 4.05 -1.94 -13.82
CA GLY A 39 5.50 -2.02 -13.73
C GLY A 39 6.11 -1.61 -12.39
N LEU A 40 5.31 -1.11 -11.45
CA LEU A 40 5.79 -0.52 -10.20
C LEU A 40 6.36 -1.59 -9.27
N GLN A 41 7.57 -1.32 -8.75
CA GLN A 41 8.32 -2.20 -7.84
C GLN A 41 8.49 -1.56 -6.46
N HIS A 42 8.60 -0.24 -6.40
CA HIS A 42 8.78 0.50 -5.15
C HIS A 42 7.74 1.61 -5.04
N LEU A 43 6.97 1.61 -3.96
CA LEU A 43 6.00 2.64 -3.64
C LEU A 43 6.21 3.12 -2.20
N ASP A 44 6.53 4.40 -2.05
CA ASP A 44 6.61 5.05 -0.74
C ASP A 44 5.51 6.09 -0.59
N LEU A 45 4.64 5.85 0.38
CA LEU A 45 3.53 6.70 0.78
C LEU A 45 3.65 7.11 2.26
N SER A 46 4.83 6.93 2.85
CA SER A 46 5.05 7.21 4.27
C SER A 46 4.84 8.70 4.61
N CYS A 47 4.52 9.01 5.86
CA CYS A 47 4.33 10.39 6.31
C CYS A 47 3.29 11.15 5.47
N ASN A 48 2.10 10.56 5.31
CA ASN A 48 0.95 11.16 4.64
C ASN A 48 -0.28 11.17 5.58
N LYS A 49 -1.48 11.42 5.04
CA LYS A 49 -2.74 11.46 5.80
C LYS A 49 -3.74 10.40 5.32
N LEU A 50 -3.25 9.29 4.78
CA LEU A 50 -4.09 8.23 4.21
C LEU A 50 -4.89 7.54 5.31
N ARG A 51 -6.19 7.36 5.08
CA ARG A 51 -7.11 6.65 6.00
C ARG A 51 -7.54 5.28 5.46
N SER A 52 -7.44 5.10 4.15
CA SER A 52 -7.72 3.87 3.43
C SER A 52 -6.83 3.78 2.20
N LEU A 53 -6.75 2.58 1.62
CA LEU A 53 -6.08 2.29 0.36
C LEU A 53 -7.12 1.72 -0.63
N PRO A 54 -6.97 1.99 -1.93
CA PRO A 54 -7.82 1.40 -2.96
C PRO A 54 -7.54 -0.11 -3.12
N ALA A 55 -8.56 -0.88 -3.47
CA ALA A 55 -8.44 -2.31 -3.79
C ALA A 55 -7.48 -2.55 -4.97
N GLU A 56 -7.45 -1.63 -5.93
CA GLU A 56 -6.58 -1.63 -7.11
C GLU A 56 -5.08 -1.58 -6.76
N LEU A 57 -4.72 -1.32 -5.50
CA LEU A 57 -3.34 -1.50 -5.05
C LEU A 57 -2.88 -2.96 -5.21
N GLY A 58 -3.80 -3.93 -5.12
CA GLY A 58 -3.52 -5.35 -5.35
C GLY A 58 -3.19 -5.72 -6.80
N ASP A 59 -3.43 -4.81 -7.77
CA ASP A 59 -3.08 -5.03 -9.17
C ASP A 59 -1.58 -4.82 -9.44
N LEU A 60 -0.84 -4.27 -8.48
CA LEU A 60 0.60 -4.02 -8.55
C LEU A 60 1.41 -5.30 -8.29
N VAL A 61 1.17 -6.37 -9.06
CA VAL A 61 1.74 -7.71 -8.84
C VAL A 61 3.28 -7.77 -8.89
N LEU A 62 3.94 -6.73 -9.41
CA LEU A 62 5.40 -6.59 -9.43
C LEU A 62 5.99 -5.84 -8.24
N LEU A 63 5.15 -5.34 -7.32
CA LEU A 63 5.58 -4.54 -6.18
C LEU A 63 6.41 -5.38 -5.22
N GLN A 64 7.59 -4.86 -4.86
CA GLN A 64 8.56 -5.49 -3.96
C GLN A 64 8.62 -4.76 -2.62
N GLN A 65 8.41 -3.44 -2.65
CA GLN A 65 8.41 -2.60 -1.46
C GLN A 65 7.23 -1.63 -1.44
N LEU A 66 6.49 -1.67 -0.33
CA LEU A 66 5.35 -0.80 -0.05
C LEU A 66 5.55 -0.17 1.33
N LEU A 67 5.85 1.12 1.37
CA LEU A 67 6.01 1.86 2.61
C LEU A 67 4.78 2.74 2.85
N LEU A 68 4.11 2.53 3.99
CA LEU A 68 2.87 3.20 4.40
C LEU A 68 3.01 3.80 5.80
N SER A 69 4.23 3.88 6.32
CA SER A 69 4.46 4.25 7.72
C SER A 69 3.97 5.67 8.01
N HIS A 70 3.53 5.93 9.24
CA HIS A 70 3.04 7.26 9.65
C HIS A 70 1.89 7.78 8.76
N ASN A 71 0.84 6.98 8.64
CA ASN A 71 -0.46 7.37 8.08
C ASN A 71 -1.57 7.15 9.14
N TYR A 72 -2.84 7.18 8.74
CA TYR A 72 -4.00 6.94 9.61
C TYR A 72 -4.79 5.70 9.20
N LEU A 73 -4.11 4.69 8.66
CA LEU A 73 -4.74 3.44 8.22
C LEU A 73 -5.25 2.65 9.43
N ARG A 74 -6.54 2.30 9.40
CA ARG A 74 -7.16 1.40 10.40
C ARG A 74 -7.31 -0.03 9.90
N VAL A 75 -7.52 -0.17 8.60
CA VAL A 75 -7.68 -1.43 7.88
C VAL A 75 -6.81 -1.41 6.63
N LEU A 76 -6.55 -2.58 6.08
CA LEU A 76 -5.91 -2.78 4.79
C LEU A 76 -6.92 -3.48 3.86
N PRO A 77 -7.03 -3.09 2.58
CA PRO A 77 -7.82 -3.85 1.62
C PRO A 77 -7.24 -5.25 1.45
N TYR A 78 -8.11 -6.26 1.39
CA TYR A 78 -7.69 -7.67 1.29
C TYR A 78 -6.90 -7.94 0.00
N GLU A 79 -7.12 -7.14 -1.05
CA GLU A 79 -6.40 -7.23 -2.32
C GLU A 79 -4.88 -7.02 -2.18
N ILE A 80 -4.39 -6.40 -1.10
CA ILE A 80 -2.95 -6.35 -0.81
C ILE A 80 -2.37 -7.77 -0.71
N GLY A 81 -3.16 -8.77 -0.31
CA GLY A 81 -2.74 -10.18 -0.31
C GLY A 81 -2.32 -10.72 -1.69
N LYS A 82 -2.72 -10.07 -2.80
CA LYS A 82 -2.30 -10.41 -4.18
C LYS A 82 -0.87 -9.99 -4.50
N LEU A 83 -0.20 -9.23 -3.63
CA LEU A 83 1.15 -8.71 -3.86
C LEU A 83 2.21 -9.78 -3.58
N PHE A 84 2.21 -10.87 -4.35
CA PHE A 84 3.05 -12.06 -4.13
C PHE A 84 4.56 -11.79 -4.16
N ARG A 85 4.99 -10.68 -4.78
CA ARG A 85 6.40 -10.28 -4.85
C ARG A 85 6.83 -9.32 -3.74
N LEU A 86 5.91 -8.91 -2.86
CA LEU A 86 6.19 -7.94 -1.81
C LEU A 86 7.08 -8.55 -0.73
N GLN A 87 8.25 -7.94 -0.55
CA GLN A 87 9.25 -8.36 0.44
C GLN A 87 9.24 -7.44 1.65
N VAL A 88 8.98 -6.15 1.43
CA VAL A 88 9.02 -5.12 2.47
C VAL A 88 7.68 -4.40 2.51
N LEU A 89 6.97 -4.54 3.62
CA LEU A 89 5.74 -3.81 3.91
C LEU A 89 5.94 -2.94 5.16
N GLY A 90 5.96 -1.63 5.03
CA GLY A 90 6.18 -0.72 6.17
C GLY A 90 4.89 -0.16 6.74
N LEU A 91 4.39 -0.66 7.87
CA LEU A 91 3.10 -0.24 8.46
C LEU A 91 3.21 0.59 9.76
N LYS A 92 4.43 0.80 10.26
CA LYS A 92 4.66 1.45 11.57
C LYS A 92 3.97 2.81 11.67
N GLY A 93 3.39 3.11 12.83
CA GLY A 93 2.78 4.41 13.08
C GLY A 93 1.42 4.62 12.41
N ASN A 94 0.72 3.54 12.06
CA ASN A 94 -0.69 3.55 11.70
C ASN A 94 -1.54 2.99 12.85
N PRO A 95 -2.76 3.51 13.07
CA PRO A 95 -3.71 3.00 14.06
C PRO A 95 -4.45 1.75 13.53
N LEU A 96 -3.70 0.73 13.08
CA LEU A 96 -4.25 -0.49 12.51
C LEU A 96 -5.01 -1.31 13.56
N ALA A 97 -6.02 -2.06 13.10
CA ALA A 97 -6.73 -3.01 13.94
C ALA A 97 -5.75 -4.00 14.60
N PRO A 98 -5.98 -4.38 15.88
CA PRO A 98 -5.10 -5.32 16.60
C PRO A 98 -4.85 -6.62 15.85
N GLU A 99 -5.85 -7.13 15.13
CA GLU A 99 -5.78 -8.35 14.33
C GLU A 99 -4.65 -8.28 13.28
N ILE A 100 -4.58 -7.17 12.54
CA ILE A 100 -3.54 -6.91 11.55
C ILE A 100 -2.17 -6.77 12.22
N LEU A 101 -2.11 -6.03 13.34
CA LEU A 101 -0.85 -5.80 14.06
C LEU A 101 -0.28 -7.09 14.65
N ASN A 102 -1.13 -7.98 15.16
CA ASN A 102 -0.73 -9.25 15.74
C ASN A 102 -0.06 -10.13 14.68
N VAL A 103 -0.69 -10.32 13.51
CA VAL A 103 -0.12 -11.10 12.41
C VAL A 103 1.19 -10.47 11.90
N TYR A 104 1.19 -9.14 11.74
CA TYR A 104 2.35 -8.42 11.20
C TYR A 104 3.56 -8.39 12.15
N SER A 105 3.36 -8.53 13.45
CA SER A 105 4.45 -8.49 14.45
C SER A 105 5.19 -9.82 14.59
N GLU A 106 4.70 -10.89 13.97
CA GLU A 106 5.36 -12.19 14.00
C GLU A 106 6.61 -12.23 13.08
N PRO A 107 7.52 -13.20 13.28
CA PRO A 107 8.58 -13.49 12.31
C PRO A 107 7.98 -13.73 10.91
N ASN A 108 8.57 -13.12 9.89
CA ASN A 108 8.04 -13.09 8.52
C ASN A 108 6.65 -12.43 8.43
N GLY A 109 6.37 -11.45 9.28
CA GLY A 109 5.07 -10.79 9.40
C GLY A 109 4.53 -10.17 8.11
N THR A 110 5.40 -9.74 7.18
CA THR A 110 4.96 -9.32 5.84
C THR A 110 4.30 -10.47 5.10
N SER A 111 5.00 -11.59 4.92
CA SER A 111 4.46 -12.77 4.22
C SER A 111 3.23 -13.34 4.91
N LYS A 112 3.23 -13.40 6.25
CA LYS A 112 2.07 -13.88 7.02
C LYS A 112 0.85 -12.98 6.87
N LEU A 113 1.05 -11.67 6.91
CA LEU A 113 -0.05 -10.73 6.72
C LEU A 113 -0.61 -10.81 5.29
N LEU A 114 0.26 -10.96 4.28
CA LEU A 114 -0.21 -11.15 2.90
C LEU A 114 -1.05 -12.42 2.75
N ALA A 115 -0.63 -13.54 3.35
CA ALA A 115 -1.40 -14.78 3.35
C ALA A 115 -2.75 -14.60 4.06
N TYR A 116 -2.75 -14.01 5.25
CA TYR A 116 -3.99 -13.70 5.98
C TYR A 116 -4.96 -12.84 5.15
N LEU A 117 -4.48 -11.76 4.52
CA LEU A 117 -5.33 -10.90 3.69
C LEU A 117 -5.86 -11.65 2.46
N LEU A 118 -5.04 -12.50 1.84
CA LEU A 118 -5.44 -13.29 0.68
C LEU A 118 -6.50 -14.35 1.04
N ASP A 119 -6.34 -15.04 2.17
CA ASP A 119 -7.31 -16.03 2.65
C ASP A 119 -8.68 -15.38 2.93
N ASN A 120 -8.68 -14.17 3.49
CA ASN A 120 -9.92 -13.41 3.73
C ASN A 120 -10.54 -12.84 2.44
N LEU A 121 -9.76 -12.66 1.36
CA LEU A 121 -10.30 -12.24 0.07
C LEU A 121 -11.09 -13.36 -0.63
N VAL A 122 -10.65 -14.61 -0.49
CA VAL A 122 -11.26 -15.78 -1.16
C VAL A 122 -12.52 -16.26 -0.43
N GLY A 123 -12.69 -15.87 0.84
CA GLY A 123 -13.86 -16.18 1.66
C GLY A 123 -15.06 -15.25 1.48
N GLU A 124 -14.92 -14.16 0.71
CA GLU A 124 -16.00 -13.26 0.28
C GLU A 124 -16.55 -13.66 -1.10
#